data_AF-A0A382EV50-F1
#
_entry.id   AF-A0A382EV50-F1
#
_cell.length_a   1.000
_cell.length_b   1.000
_cell.length_c   1.000
_cell.angle_alpha   90.00
_cell.angle_beta   90.00
_cell.angle_gamma   90.00
#
_symmetry.space_group_name_H-M   'P 1'
#
loop_
_entity.id
_entity.type
_entity.pdbx_description
1 polymer ?
#
loop_
_entity_poly.entity_id
_entity_poly.type
_entity_poly.pdbx_seq_one_letter_code
_entity_poly.pdbx_strand_id
1 'polypeptide(L)'
;MRFFKFFIIISIISLLSACSEKAEDQAGQEIHPSFSELPEVSEDSSSISNQRVVPVQLSPEDQAKASKAPEGMVFIKGGCFIMGNDYAQEDEKPEHEVCVDDFYLDKYEVTQVRWEKWMGFIPSKFIGPDLPVEQVNFVNVQKFIQK
;
A
#
# COMPACT_ATOMS: atom_id res chain seq x y z
N MET A 1 -42.59 41.86 20.29
CA MET A 1 -41.10 41.85 20.36
C MET A 1 -40.51 41.49 21.73
N ARG A 2 -41.29 41.03 22.73
CA ARG A 2 -40.75 40.52 24.03
C ARG A 2 -40.67 38.99 24.12
N PHE A 3 -41.44 38.25 23.31
CA PHE A 3 -41.42 36.79 23.26
C PHE A 3 -40.20 36.20 22.53
N PHE A 4 -39.71 36.87 21.49
CA PHE A 4 -38.54 36.41 20.72
C PHE A 4 -37.23 36.45 21.52
N LYS A 5 -37.11 37.41 22.45
CA LYS A 5 -35.97 37.47 23.39
C LYS A 5 -35.98 36.33 24.42
N PHE A 6 -37.16 35.85 24.80
CA PHE A 6 -37.28 34.72 25.72
C PHE A 6 -36.91 33.40 25.03
N PHE A 7 -37.29 33.22 23.76
CA PHE A 7 -36.88 32.08 22.94
C PHE A 7 -35.37 32.04 22.67
N ILE A 8 -34.73 33.19 22.44
CA ILE A 8 -33.27 33.26 22.28
C ILE A 8 -32.55 32.88 23.59
N ILE A 9 -33.05 33.34 24.75
CA ILE A 9 -32.44 32.99 26.04
C ILE A 9 -32.62 31.50 26.36
N ILE A 10 -33.78 30.91 26.09
CA ILE A 10 -34.02 29.46 26.27
C ILE A 10 -33.11 28.64 25.34
N SER A 11 -32.94 29.06 24.08
CA SER A 11 -32.07 28.37 23.12
C SER A 11 -30.58 28.42 23.50
N ILE A 12 -30.12 29.48 24.17
CA ILE A 12 -28.73 29.61 24.64
C ILE A 12 -28.50 28.77 25.91
N ILE A 13 -29.50 28.66 26.80
CA ILE A 13 -29.45 27.79 27.99
C ILE A 13 -29.44 26.30 27.59
N SER A 14 -30.16 25.93 26.53
CA SER A 14 -30.12 24.57 25.99
C SER A 14 -28.78 24.19 25.34
N LEU A 15 -28.00 25.17 24.85
CA LEU A 15 -26.67 24.95 24.26
C LEU A 15 -25.54 24.87 25.29
N LEU A 16 -25.73 25.38 26.52
CA LEU A 16 -24.72 25.32 27.59
C LEU A 16 -24.85 24.08 28.50
N SER A 17 -25.89 23.26 28.32
CA SER A 17 -26.14 22.07 29.15
C SER A 17 -25.82 20.74 28.47
N ALA A 18 -25.17 20.76 27.29
CA ALA A 18 -24.83 19.58 26.49
C ALA A 18 -23.36 19.11 26.64
N CYS A 19 -22.68 19.50 27.71
CA CYS A 19 -21.36 18.98 28.07
C CYS A 19 -21.37 18.43 29.50
N SER A 20 -21.98 17.27 29.71
CA SER A 20 -21.61 16.39 30.81
C SER A 20 -22.16 14.98 30.58
N GLU A 21 -21.43 14.20 29.80
CA GLU A 21 -21.50 12.75 29.94
C GLU A 21 -20.07 12.26 30.08
N LYS A 22 -19.79 11.75 31.28
CA LYS A 22 -18.50 11.18 31.67
C LYS A 22 -18.22 9.98 30.78
N ALA A 23 -17.02 9.94 30.21
CA ALA A 23 -16.45 8.72 29.68
C ALA A 23 -16.33 7.71 30.82
N GLU A 24 -17.03 6.58 30.71
CA GLU A 24 -16.75 5.40 31.51
C GLU A 24 -15.49 4.74 30.94
N ASP A 25 -14.44 4.81 31.74
CA ASP A 25 -13.15 4.16 31.55
C ASP A 25 -13.32 2.67 31.89
N GLN A 26 -13.62 1.83 30.89
CA GLN A 26 -13.50 0.39 31.05
C GLN A 26 -12.06 -0.02 30.74
N ALA A 27 -11.24 0.03 31.79
CA ALA A 27 -9.97 -0.68 31.87
C ALA A 27 -10.23 -2.20 31.86
N GLY A 28 -10.49 -2.75 30.68
CA GLY A 28 -10.39 -4.16 30.37
C GLY A 28 -8.98 -4.46 29.88
N GLN A 29 -8.08 -4.73 30.81
CA GLN A 29 -6.73 -5.19 30.50
C GLN A 29 -6.80 -6.66 30.08
N GLU A 30 -7.10 -6.93 28.81
CA GLU A 30 -6.74 -8.22 28.23
C GLU A 30 -5.24 -8.18 27.94
N ILE A 31 -4.54 -8.97 28.75
CA ILE A 31 -3.12 -9.19 28.72
C ILE A 31 -2.78 -9.76 27.34
N HIS A 32 -2.29 -8.90 26.44
CA HIS A 32 -1.47 -9.33 25.33
C HIS A 32 -0.36 -10.19 25.92
N PRO A 33 -0.19 -11.46 25.52
CA PRO A 33 0.87 -12.28 26.07
C PRO A 33 2.19 -11.55 25.83
N SER A 34 2.93 -11.35 26.90
CA SER A 34 4.30 -10.86 26.84
C SER A 34 5.05 -11.74 25.84
N PHE A 35 5.83 -11.09 24.97
CA PHE A 35 6.71 -11.74 23.99
C PHE A 35 7.72 -12.72 24.64
N SER A 36 7.77 -12.76 25.98
CA SER A 36 8.59 -13.63 26.81
C SER A 36 8.10 -15.08 26.96
N GLU A 37 6.89 -15.43 26.49
CA GLU A 37 6.32 -16.79 26.59
C GLU A 37 6.21 -17.52 25.25
N LEU A 38 6.94 -17.09 24.22
CA LEU A 38 7.09 -17.91 23.01
C LEU A 38 7.92 -19.16 23.36
N PRO A 39 7.48 -20.37 22.98
CA PRO A 39 8.28 -21.57 23.18
C PRO A 39 9.63 -21.38 22.48
N GLU A 40 10.72 -21.69 23.18
CA GLU A 40 12.03 -21.84 22.56
C GLU A 40 11.87 -22.80 21.38
N VAL A 41 11.95 -22.25 20.16
CA VAL A 41 11.98 -23.05 18.95
C VAL A 41 13.24 -23.89 19.07
N SER A 42 13.07 -25.16 19.44
CA SER A 42 14.14 -26.13 19.40
C SER A 42 14.75 -26.08 18.01
N GLU A 43 16.03 -25.73 17.94
CA GLU A 43 16.86 -25.72 16.75
C GLU A 43 17.06 -27.15 16.23
N ASP A 44 15.98 -27.84 15.84
CA ASP A 44 16.09 -28.88 14.84
C ASP A 44 15.90 -28.19 13.49
N SER A 45 16.96 -27.47 13.10
CA SER A 45 17.12 -26.85 11.80
C SER A 45 17.21 -27.95 10.74
N SER A 46 16.08 -28.60 10.47
CA SER A 46 15.85 -29.17 9.16
C SER A 46 16.01 -28.02 8.17
N SER A 47 16.96 -28.18 7.27
CA SER A 47 17.32 -27.21 6.25
C SER A 47 16.10 -26.87 5.40
N ILE A 48 15.39 -25.80 5.78
CA ILE A 48 14.46 -25.13 4.87
C ILE A 48 15.35 -24.59 3.75
N SER A 49 15.32 -25.31 2.64
CA SER A 49 16.05 -25.01 1.41
C SER A 49 15.98 -23.52 1.10
N ASN A 50 17.15 -22.92 0.93
CA ASN A 50 17.38 -21.50 0.62
C ASN A 50 16.91 -21.13 -0.82
N GLN A 51 15.88 -21.80 -1.32
CA GLN A 51 15.46 -21.75 -2.71
C GLN A 51 13.96 -21.43 -2.80
N ARG A 52 13.57 -20.25 -2.30
CA ARG A 52 12.18 -19.77 -2.46
C ARG A 52 11.93 -19.12 -3.83
N VAL A 53 12.98 -18.75 -4.57
CA VAL A 53 12.84 -18.22 -5.93
C VAL A 53 13.89 -18.88 -6.82
N VAL A 54 13.47 -19.86 -7.62
CA VAL A 54 14.29 -20.34 -8.73
C VAL A 54 14.12 -19.32 -9.85
N PRO A 55 15.18 -18.61 -10.30
CA PRO A 55 15.04 -17.69 -11.41
C PRO A 55 14.56 -18.46 -12.64
N VAL A 56 13.48 -17.97 -13.26
CA VAL A 56 12.95 -18.54 -14.50
C VAL A 56 14.03 -18.44 -15.57
N GLN A 57 14.47 -19.59 -16.08
CA GLN A 57 15.43 -19.64 -17.19
C GLN A 57 14.70 -19.21 -18.47
N LEU A 58 15.06 -18.05 -19.02
CA LEU A 58 14.45 -17.53 -20.23
C LEU A 58 14.90 -18.33 -21.46
N SER A 59 13.94 -18.68 -22.31
CA SER A 59 14.24 -19.26 -23.63
C SER A 59 15.02 -18.26 -24.51
N PRO A 60 15.70 -18.70 -25.58
CA PRO A 60 16.38 -17.78 -26.50
C PRO A 60 15.44 -16.72 -27.11
N GLU A 61 14.17 -17.07 -27.34
CA GLU A 61 13.16 -16.12 -27.82
C GLU A 61 12.84 -15.07 -26.76
N ASP A 62 12.66 -15.49 -25.50
CA ASP A 62 12.37 -14.58 -24.40
C ASP A 62 13.56 -13.69 -24.05
N GLN A 63 14.79 -14.19 -24.21
CA GLN A 63 16.00 -13.38 -24.12
C GLN A 63 16.04 -12.30 -25.21
N ALA A 64 15.55 -12.61 -26.42
CA ALA A 64 15.45 -11.64 -27.50
C ALA A 64 14.34 -10.59 -27.27
N LYS A 65 13.30 -10.91 -26.49
CA LYS A 65 12.34 -9.90 -25.98
C LYS A 65 12.97 -9.07 -24.87
N ALA A 66 13.63 -9.71 -23.91
CA ALA A 66 14.33 -9.03 -22.82
C ALA A 66 15.38 -8.02 -23.30
N SER A 67 16.13 -8.33 -24.36
CA SER A 67 17.11 -7.40 -24.94
C SER A 67 16.51 -6.20 -25.66
N LYS A 68 15.19 -6.20 -25.91
CA LYS A 68 14.44 -5.09 -26.52
C LYS A 68 13.65 -4.27 -25.50
N ALA A 69 13.79 -4.55 -24.20
CA ALA A 69 13.12 -3.78 -23.16
C ALA A 69 13.49 -2.29 -23.28
N PRO A 70 12.51 -1.37 -23.13
CA PRO A 70 12.81 0.05 -23.02
C PRO A 70 13.82 0.35 -21.91
N GLU A 71 14.54 1.47 -22.04
CA GLU A 71 15.51 1.89 -21.02
C GLU A 71 14.85 1.98 -19.64
N GLY A 72 15.46 1.33 -18.64
CA GLY A 72 14.95 1.30 -17.27
C GLY A 72 13.86 0.25 -16.99
N MET A 73 13.39 -0.46 -18.02
CA MET A 73 12.42 -1.55 -17.88
C MET A 73 13.08 -2.93 -17.93
N VAL A 74 12.37 -3.91 -17.38
CA VAL A 74 12.72 -5.34 -17.43
C VAL A 74 11.60 -6.13 -18.09
N PHE A 75 11.96 -7.18 -18.81
CA PHE A 75 11.01 -8.12 -19.39
C PHE A 75 10.52 -9.10 -18.33
N ILE A 76 9.20 -9.18 -18.20
CA ILE A 76 8.50 -10.15 -17.36
C ILE A 76 7.83 -11.14 -18.31
N LYS A 77 8.33 -12.38 -18.27
CA LYS A 77 7.71 -13.47 -19.02
C LYS A 77 6.33 -13.74 -18.42
N GLY A 78 5.31 -13.68 -19.28
CA GLY A 78 3.94 -14.03 -18.93
C GLY A 78 3.82 -15.51 -18.56
N GLY A 79 2.89 -15.80 -17.67
CA GLY A 79 2.65 -17.11 -17.10
C GLY A 79 1.50 -17.04 -16.10
N CYS A 80 1.21 -18.17 -15.47
CA CYS A 80 0.21 -18.27 -14.42
C CYS A 80 0.90 -18.33 -13.04
N PHE A 81 0.32 -17.64 -12.06
CA PHE A 81 0.78 -17.64 -10.68
C PHE A 81 -0.42 -17.56 -9.73
N ILE A 82 -0.21 -17.89 -8.45
CA ILE A 82 -1.24 -17.75 -7.42
C ILE A 82 -1.18 -16.33 -6.87
N MET A 83 -2.26 -15.58 -7.05
CA MET A 83 -2.45 -14.24 -6.51
C MET A 83 -3.35 -14.32 -5.26
N GLY A 84 -3.05 -13.49 -4.26
CA GLY A 84 -3.74 -13.47 -2.98
C GLY A 84 -3.06 -14.36 -1.93
N ASN A 85 -3.62 -14.37 -0.73
CA ASN A 85 -3.13 -15.15 0.42
C ASN A 85 -4.28 -15.43 1.39
N ASP A 86 -4.63 -16.72 1.55
CA ASP A 86 -5.74 -17.18 2.39
C ASP A 86 -5.54 -16.91 3.90
N TYR A 87 -4.30 -16.61 4.29
CA TYR A 87 -3.90 -16.33 5.67
C TYR A 87 -3.63 -14.85 5.95
N ALA A 88 -3.91 -13.95 5.00
CA ALA A 88 -3.71 -12.50 5.12
C ALA A 88 -5.02 -11.74 5.45
N GLN A 89 -5.06 -10.43 5.20
CA GLN A 89 -6.26 -9.60 5.38
C GLN A 89 -7.39 -10.03 4.43
N GLU A 90 -8.64 -9.70 4.77
CA GLU A 90 -9.81 -10.14 3.99
C GLU A 90 -9.81 -9.64 2.54
N ASP A 91 -9.19 -8.49 2.25
CA ASP A 91 -9.05 -7.94 0.90
C ASP A 91 -7.88 -8.53 0.10
N GLU A 92 -7.03 -9.34 0.74
CA GLU A 92 -5.96 -10.10 0.09
C GLU A 92 -6.38 -11.55 -0.24
N LYS A 93 -7.60 -11.96 0.14
CA LYS A 93 -8.17 -13.31 -0.09
C LYS A 93 -9.13 -13.34 -1.29
N PRO A 94 -9.39 -14.53 -1.87
CA PRO A 94 -8.70 -15.80 -1.64
C PRO A 94 -7.46 -15.94 -2.52
N GLU A 95 -6.65 -16.96 -2.26
CA GLU A 95 -5.70 -17.47 -3.24
C GLU A 95 -6.44 -17.95 -4.51
N HIS A 96 -6.01 -17.47 -5.67
CA HIS A 96 -6.55 -17.90 -6.96
C HIS A 96 -5.50 -17.79 -8.07
N GLU A 97 -5.59 -18.64 -9.08
CA GLU A 97 -4.68 -18.62 -10.23
C GLU A 97 -5.00 -17.44 -11.15
N VAL A 98 -3.96 -16.66 -11.49
CA VAL A 98 -4.01 -15.54 -12.43
C VAL A 98 -2.95 -15.76 -13.50
N CYS A 99 -3.37 -15.67 -14.77
CA CYS A 99 -2.46 -15.73 -15.92
C CYS A 99 -2.35 -14.37 -16.57
N VAL A 100 -1.11 -13.97 -16.89
CA VAL A 100 -0.82 -12.70 -17.57
C VAL A 100 0.06 -12.94 -18.79
N ASP A 101 -0.09 -12.11 -19.80
CA ASP A 101 0.75 -12.11 -20.99
C ASP A 101 2.16 -11.57 -20.69
N ASP A 102 3.05 -11.65 -21.67
CA ASP A 102 4.38 -11.03 -21.60
C ASP A 102 4.27 -9.50 -21.52
N PHE A 103 5.03 -8.85 -20.64
CA PHE A 103 5.08 -7.40 -20.54
C PHE A 103 6.45 -6.88 -20.11
N TYR A 104 6.65 -5.57 -20.25
CA TYR A 104 7.79 -4.86 -19.65
C TYR A 104 7.32 -4.07 -18.43
N LEU A 105 8.13 -4.04 -17.39
CA LEU A 105 7.86 -3.28 -16.17
C LEU A 105 9.07 -2.41 -15.82
N ASP A 106 8.85 -1.18 -15.36
CA ASP A 106 9.93 -0.37 -14.82
C ASP A 106 10.61 -1.12 -13.66
N LYS A 107 11.94 -1.13 -13.66
CA LYS A 107 12.72 -1.80 -12.61
C LYS A 107 12.56 -1.13 -11.24
N TYR A 108 12.25 0.16 -11.24
CA TYR A 108 12.10 1.00 -10.06
C TYR A 108 10.83 1.84 -10.18
N GLU A 109 10.35 2.33 -9.04
CA GLU A 109 9.27 3.31 -9.01
C GLU A 109 9.66 4.59 -9.77
N VAL A 110 8.67 5.31 -10.29
CA VAL A 110 8.90 6.58 -11.00
C VAL A 110 9.52 7.59 -10.03
N THR A 111 10.68 8.11 -10.38
CA THR A 111 11.39 9.09 -9.55
C THR A 111 10.80 10.50 -9.67
N GLN A 112 11.04 11.33 -8.67
CA GLN A 112 10.58 12.72 -8.64
C GLN A 112 11.11 13.53 -9.83
N VAL A 113 12.39 13.36 -10.20
CA VAL A 113 12.96 14.05 -11.37
C VAL A 113 12.31 13.61 -12.68
N ARG A 114 11.97 12.31 -12.82
CA ARG A 114 11.28 11.79 -14.02
C ARG A 114 9.84 12.32 -14.09
N TRP A 115 9.15 12.38 -12.95
CA TRP A 115 7.82 12.94 -12.87
C TRP A 115 7.81 14.43 -13.21
N GLU A 116 8.66 15.23 -12.57
CA GLU A 116 8.74 16.67 -12.77
C GLU A 116 9.05 17.03 -14.23
N LYS A 117 9.93 16.27 -14.89
CA LYS A 117 10.25 16.47 -16.30
C LYS A 117 9.02 16.53 -17.20
N TRP A 118 7.99 15.73 -16.92
CA TRP A 118 6.80 15.62 -17.77
C TRP A 118 5.58 16.35 -17.21
N MET A 119 5.48 16.45 -15.89
CA MET A 119 4.33 17.04 -15.20
C MET A 119 4.57 18.49 -14.77
N GLY A 120 5.82 18.92 -14.65
CA GLY A 120 6.22 20.30 -14.32
C GLY A 120 6.10 20.68 -12.84
N PHE A 121 5.86 19.72 -11.95
CA PHE A 121 5.81 19.93 -10.50
C PHE A 121 6.13 18.63 -9.76
N ILE A 122 6.49 18.74 -8.47
CA ILE A 122 6.74 17.60 -7.57
C ILE A 122 5.71 17.65 -6.42
N PRO A 123 4.78 16.68 -6.33
CA PRO A 123 3.80 16.63 -5.24
C PRO A 123 4.32 15.95 -3.96
N SER A 124 5.50 15.33 -4.01
CA SER A 124 6.07 14.58 -2.89
C SER A 124 6.24 15.42 -1.63
N LYS A 125 5.94 14.82 -0.47
CA LYS A 125 6.36 15.24 0.85
C LYS A 125 7.83 14.92 1.13
N PHE A 126 8.33 13.77 0.72
CA PHE A 126 9.73 13.40 0.91
C PHE A 126 10.55 13.84 -0.29
N ILE A 127 11.36 14.90 -0.17
CA ILE A 127 12.03 15.50 -1.33
C ILE A 127 13.38 14.85 -1.62
N GLY A 128 13.57 14.42 -2.86
CA GLY A 128 14.86 13.96 -3.39
C GLY A 128 14.73 13.51 -4.85
N PRO A 129 15.69 13.87 -5.74
CA PRO A 129 15.54 13.67 -7.19
C PRO A 129 15.35 12.21 -7.58
N ASP A 130 16.08 11.30 -6.92
CA ASP A 130 16.05 9.86 -7.16
C ASP A 130 15.09 9.11 -6.24
N LEU A 131 14.34 9.83 -5.38
CA LEU A 131 13.30 9.22 -4.56
C LEU A 131 12.03 8.97 -5.40
N PRO A 132 11.21 7.98 -5.04
CA PRO A 132 9.90 7.78 -5.66
C PRO A 132 9.03 9.03 -5.55
N VAL A 133 8.24 9.28 -6.59
CA VAL A 133 7.18 10.28 -6.50
C VAL A 133 6.02 9.74 -5.67
N GLU A 134 5.54 10.53 -4.71
CA GLU A 134 4.37 10.19 -3.90
C GLU A 134 3.41 11.39 -3.76
N GLN A 135 2.28 11.19 -3.11
CA GLN A 135 1.12 12.11 -3.12
C GLN A 135 0.49 12.36 -4.50
N VAL A 136 0.62 11.39 -5.40
CA VAL A 136 -0.04 11.41 -6.69
C VAL A 136 -1.39 10.71 -6.60
N ASN A 137 -2.41 11.27 -7.23
CA ASN A 137 -3.71 10.61 -7.40
C ASN A 137 -3.81 9.92 -8.76
N PHE A 138 -4.82 9.08 -8.94
CA PHE A 138 -5.03 8.33 -10.18
C PHE A 138 -5.12 9.22 -11.42
N VAL A 139 -5.75 10.39 -11.34
CA VAL A 139 -5.90 11.32 -12.47
C VAL A 139 -4.54 11.87 -12.91
N ASN A 140 -3.65 12.18 -11.97
CA ASN A 140 -2.31 12.63 -12.29
C ASN A 140 -1.49 11.52 -12.97
N VAL A 141 -1.63 10.27 -12.50
CA VAL A 141 -0.97 9.11 -13.11
C VAL A 141 -1.46 8.90 -14.55
N GLN A 142 -2.77 8.97 -14.80
CA GLN A 142 -3.33 8.86 -16.16
C GLN A 142 -2.79 9.94 -17.11
N LYS A 143 -2.55 11.16 -16.62
CA LYS A 143 -1.90 12.22 -17.40
C LYS A 143 -0.42 11.92 -17.66
N PHE A 144 0.29 11.41 -16.66
CA PHE A 144 1.71 11.09 -16.77
C PHE A 144 1.98 9.99 -17.80
N ILE A 145 1.21 8.90 -17.81
CA ILE A 145 1.41 7.78 -18.75
C ILE A 145 1.04 8.10 -20.21
N GLN A 146 0.43 9.25 -20.47
CA GLN A 146 0.13 9.75 -21.81
C GLN A 146 1.22 10.67 -22.38
N LYS A 147 2.26 10.98 -21.60
CA LYS A 147 3.40 11.82 -22.01
C LYS A 147 4.53 10.96 -22.58
#